data_AF-A0A1H6SY89-F1
#
_entry.id   AF-A0A1H6SY89-F1
#
_cell.length_a   1.000
_cell.length_b   1.000
_cell.length_c   1.000
_cell.angle_alpha   90.00
_cell.angle_beta   90.00
_cell.angle_gamma   90.00
#
_symmetry.space_group_name_H-M   'P 1'
#
loop_
_entity.id
_entity.type
_entity.pdbx_description
1 polymer ?
#
loop_
_entity_poly.entity_id
_entity_poly.type
_entity_poly.pdbx_seq_one_letter_code
_entity_poly.pdbx_strand_id
1 'polypeptide(L)'
;MSSKNPGSGTSKRGFASMDEERQREIASEGGRAAHASGHAHQFTSEEARRAGQKGGEAVSSNREHMATIGRKGGEASHGRRNDSAQQAKAGRQERKSEEDD
;
A
#
# COMPACT_ATOMS: atom_id res chain seq x y z
N MET A 1 11.81 48.72 39.10
CA MET A 1 11.04 47.56 38.62
C MET A 1 11.24 47.43 37.11
N SER A 2 12.00 46.44 36.64
CA SER A 2 11.98 46.07 35.21
C SER A 2 12.23 44.57 35.11
N SER A 3 11.13 43.84 34.96
CA SER A 3 11.10 42.39 34.93
C SER A 3 11.80 41.89 33.67
N LYS A 4 12.81 41.02 33.83
CA LYS A 4 13.38 40.24 32.72
C LYS A 4 12.40 39.11 32.39
N ASN A 5 11.90 39.08 31.17
CA ASN A 5 11.13 37.95 30.64
C ASN A 5 12.11 37.00 29.91
N PRO A 6 12.40 35.79 30.42
CA PRO A 6 13.32 34.88 29.75
C PRO A 6 12.68 34.31 28.49
N GLY A 7 13.38 34.46 27.37
CA GLY A 7 12.94 34.13 26.03
C GLY A 7 12.52 32.66 25.87
N SER A 8 11.38 32.53 25.20
CA SER A 8 10.90 31.40 24.39
C SER A 8 11.86 30.21 24.25
N GLY A 9 11.70 29.21 25.10
CA GLY A 9 12.00 27.83 24.69
C GLY A 9 11.14 27.52 23.46
N THR A 10 11.74 26.96 22.41
CA THR A 10 11.01 26.46 21.25
C THR A 10 9.97 25.47 21.73
N SER A 11 8.75 25.94 21.89
CA SER A 11 7.59 25.13 22.23
C SER A 11 7.56 23.95 21.26
N LYS A 12 7.35 22.74 21.76
CA LYS A 12 7.03 21.54 20.96
C LYS A 12 5.72 21.79 20.19
N ARG A 13 5.79 22.56 19.11
CA ARG A 13 4.67 22.96 18.27
C ARG A 13 5.05 22.63 16.83
N GLY A 14 4.10 22.02 16.12
CA GLY A 14 4.27 21.65 14.73
C GLY A 14 4.11 20.15 14.50
N PHE A 15 3.95 19.81 13.23
CA PHE A 15 3.64 18.45 12.77
C PHE A 15 4.70 17.41 13.15
N ALA A 16 5.97 17.84 13.22
CA ALA A 16 7.10 16.99 13.60
C ALA A 16 7.24 16.75 15.12
N SER A 17 6.52 17.50 15.94
CA SER A 17 6.53 17.35 17.41
C SER A 17 5.33 16.58 17.97
N MET A 18 4.44 16.09 17.10
CA MET A 18 3.29 15.25 17.44
C MET A 18 3.68 13.77 17.53
N ASP A 19 2.86 12.97 18.20
CA ASP A 19 2.98 11.51 18.22
C ASP A 19 2.84 10.91 16.81
N GLU A 20 3.58 9.83 16.53
CA GLU A 20 3.67 9.23 15.19
C GLU A 20 2.31 8.75 14.66
N GLU A 21 1.47 8.18 15.53
CA GLU A 21 0.12 7.73 15.14
C GLU A 21 -0.74 8.91 14.66
N ARG A 22 -0.69 10.02 15.40
CA ARG A 22 -1.43 11.24 15.06
C ARG A 22 -0.89 11.89 13.79
N GLN A 23 0.43 11.87 13.60
CA GLN A 23 1.05 12.36 12.37
C GLN A 23 0.59 11.54 11.15
N ARG A 24 0.56 10.22 11.28
CA ARG A 24 0.10 9.30 10.23
C ARG A 24 -1.38 9.47 9.90
N GLU A 25 -2.21 9.65 10.93
CA GLU A 25 -3.64 9.91 10.77
C GLU A 25 -3.85 11.21 9.99
N ILE A 26 -3.23 12.31 10.41
CA ILE A 26 -3.38 13.60 9.72
C ILE A 26 -2.80 13.55 8.29
N ALA A 27 -1.68 12.86 8.08
CA ALA A 27 -1.13 12.66 6.73
C ALA A 27 -2.09 11.86 5.84
N SER A 28 -2.70 10.81 6.39
CA SER A 28 -3.67 9.98 5.68
C SER A 28 -4.94 10.75 5.34
N GLU A 29 -5.42 11.56 6.30
CA GLU A 29 -6.60 12.41 6.13
C GLU A 29 -6.34 13.53 5.12
N GLY A 30 -5.17 14.17 5.14
CA GLY A 30 -4.76 15.17 4.16
C GLY A 30 -4.75 14.64 2.73
N GLY A 31 -4.25 13.41 2.52
CA GLY A 31 -4.30 12.75 1.21
C GLY A 31 -5.73 12.45 0.73
N ARG A 32 -6.59 11.95 1.63
CA ARG A 32 -8.01 11.70 1.32
C ARG A 32 -8.77 13.00 1.04
N ALA A 33 -8.54 14.04 1.82
CA ALA A 33 -9.17 15.35 1.66
C ALA A 33 -8.74 16.02 0.35
N ALA A 34 -7.46 15.94 -0.03
CA ALA A 34 -6.98 16.45 -1.32
C ALA A 34 -7.66 15.78 -2.52
N HIS A 35 -7.90 14.46 -2.43
CA HIS A 35 -8.67 13.72 -3.43
C HIS A 35 -10.16 14.08 -3.41
N ALA A 36 -10.77 14.17 -2.24
CA ALA A 36 -12.20 14.46 -2.09
C ALA A 36 -12.57 15.89 -2.49
N SER A 37 -11.68 16.85 -2.23
CA SER A 37 -11.87 18.28 -2.54
C SER A 37 -11.69 18.64 -4.02
N GLY A 38 -11.38 17.66 -4.89
CA GLY A 38 -11.26 17.86 -6.34
C GLY A 38 -10.10 18.76 -6.78
N HIS A 39 -9.23 19.19 -5.87
CA HIS A 39 -8.01 19.93 -6.19
C HIS A 39 -6.89 19.01 -6.70
N ALA A 40 -6.98 17.71 -6.39
CA ALA A 40 -6.13 16.70 -7.00
C ALA A 40 -6.67 16.30 -8.38
N HIS A 41 -5.77 16.09 -9.34
CA HIS A 41 -6.11 15.50 -10.63
C HIS A 41 -6.80 14.15 -10.41
N GLN A 42 -8.00 13.96 -10.95
CA GLN A 42 -8.65 12.66 -10.92
C GLN A 42 -7.94 11.75 -11.92
N PHE A 43 -7.26 10.74 -11.41
CA PHE A 43 -6.65 9.72 -12.25
C PHE A 43 -7.77 8.94 -12.95
N THR A 44 -8.02 9.31 -14.20
CA THR A 44 -8.86 8.50 -15.07
C THR A 44 -8.16 7.18 -15.36
N SER A 45 -8.91 6.11 -15.63
CA SER A 45 -8.32 4.81 -15.99
C SER A 45 -7.38 4.91 -17.20
N GLU A 46 -7.69 5.80 -18.15
CA GLU A 46 -6.84 6.14 -19.30
C GLU A 46 -5.50 6.73 -18.87
N GLU A 47 -5.51 7.70 -17.95
CA GLU A 47 -4.30 8.35 -17.49
C GLU A 47 -3.44 7.42 -16.61
N ALA A 48 -4.07 6.64 -15.73
CA ALA A 48 -3.38 5.63 -14.95
C ALA A 48 -2.68 4.61 -15.87
N ARG A 49 -3.33 4.21 -16.96
CA ARG A 49 -2.74 3.35 -17.99
C ARG A 49 -1.55 4.02 -18.68
N ARG A 50 -1.67 5.29 -19.10
CA ARG A 50 -0.57 6.02 -19.74
C ARG A 50 0.63 6.21 -18.80
N ALA A 51 0.38 6.54 -17.53
CA ALA A 51 1.41 6.66 -16.51
C ALA A 51 2.11 5.31 -16.26
N GLY A 52 1.33 4.24 -16.14
CA GLY A 52 1.85 2.87 -16.02
C GLY A 52 2.67 2.44 -17.24
N GLN A 53 2.22 2.76 -18.45
CA GLN A 53 2.95 2.49 -19.68
C GLN A 53 4.28 3.25 -19.72
N LYS A 54 4.27 4.56 -19.46
CA LYS A 54 5.48 5.39 -19.44
C LYS A 54 6.48 4.93 -18.38
N GLY A 55 5.99 4.56 -17.20
CA GLY A 55 6.81 3.96 -16.14
C GLY A 55 7.40 2.63 -16.60
N GLY A 56 6.58 1.75 -17.17
CA GLY A 56 7.00 0.46 -17.72
C GLY A 56 8.07 0.60 -18.80
N GLU A 57 7.90 1.53 -19.75
CA GLU A 57 8.89 1.83 -20.79
C GLU A 57 10.24 2.22 -20.17
N ALA A 58 10.25 3.07 -19.15
CA ALA A 58 11.46 3.52 -18.48
C ALA A 58 12.25 2.36 -17.80
N VAL A 59 11.55 1.40 -17.18
CA VAL A 59 12.20 0.25 -16.52
C VAL A 59 12.43 -0.96 -17.43
N SER A 60 11.77 -1.03 -18.59
CA SER A 60 11.79 -2.22 -19.47
C SER A 60 13.10 -2.49 -20.20
N SER A 61 14.07 -1.57 -20.15
CA SER A 61 15.32 -1.64 -20.92
C SER A 61 16.16 -2.90 -20.64
N ASN A 62 16.07 -3.48 -19.43
CA ASN A 62 16.79 -4.71 -19.09
C ASN A 62 15.85 -5.93 -19.07
N ARG A 63 15.76 -6.61 -20.21
CA ARG A 63 14.91 -7.80 -20.40
C ARG A 63 15.24 -8.94 -19.43
N GLU A 64 16.52 -9.19 -19.14
CA GLU A 64 16.95 -10.28 -18.25
C GLU A 64 16.54 -10.02 -16.79
N HIS A 65 16.69 -8.77 -16.35
CA HIS A 65 16.23 -8.33 -15.04
C HIS A 65 14.69 -8.42 -14.92
N MET A 66 13.96 -7.97 -15.94
CA MET A 66 12.49 -8.08 -15.98
C MET A 66 12.02 -9.54 -15.94
N ALA A 67 12.69 -10.43 -16.66
CA ALA A 67 12.38 -11.87 -16.64
C ALA A 67 12.59 -12.46 -15.24
N THR A 68 13.63 -12.04 -14.53
CA THR A 68 13.91 -12.48 -13.16
C THR A 68 12.84 -11.99 -12.18
N ILE A 69 12.43 -10.71 -12.27
CA ILE A 69 11.34 -10.16 -11.45
C ILE A 69 10.02 -10.89 -11.74
N GLY A 70 9.68 -11.08 -13.01
CA GLY A 70 8.47 -11.77 -13.43
C GLY A 70 8.41 -13.21 -12.94
N ARG A 71 9.53 -13.94 -13.01
CA ARG A 71 9.65 -15.30 -12.47
C ARG A 71 9.39 -15.33 -10.97
N LYS A 72 10.06 -14.47 -10.20
CA LYS A 72 9.89 -14.37 -8.74
C LYS A 72 8.45 -13.99 -8.35
N GLY A 73 7.82 -13.09 -9.10
CA GLY A 73 6.41 -12.73 -8.91
C GLY A 73 5.46 -13.90 -9.20
N GLY A 74 5.73 -14.64 -10.27
CA GLY A 74 5.00 -15.86 -10.64
C GLY A 74 5.09 -16.93 -9.55
N GLU A 75 6.30 -17.22 -9.07
CA GLU A 75 6.55 -18.17 -7.97
C GLU A 75 5.79 -17.78 -6.69
N ALA A 76 5.84 -16.50 -6.29
CA ALA A 76 5.12 -16.00 -5.11
C ALA A 76 3.59 -16.09 -5.25
N SER A 77 3.07 -15.96 -6.46
CA SER A 77 1.62 -16.06 -6.73
C SER A 77 1.14 -17.52 -6.86
N HIS A 78 1.99 -18.42 -7.36
CA HIS A 78 1.67 -19.83 -7.50
C HIS A 78 1.72 -20.59 -6.16
N GLY A 79 2.61 -20.22 -5.24
CA GLY A 79 2.61 -20.78 -3.88
C GLY A 79 1.25 -20.64 -3.19
N ARG A 80 0.67 -19.43 -3.22
CA ARG A 80 -0.65 -19.17 -2.61
C ARG A 80 -1.80 -19.93 -3.26
N ARG A 81 -1.73 -20.17 -4.58
CA ARG A 81 -2.77 -20.92 -5.30
C ARG A 81 -2.73 -22.41 -4.99
N ASN A 82 -1.53 -22.99 -4.82
CA ASN A 82 -1.40 -24.38 -4.39
C ASN A 82 -1.88 -24.58 -2.94
N ASP A 83 -1.59 -23.65 -2.03
CA ASP A 83 -2.09 -23.71 -0.65
C ASP A 83 -3.63 -23.62 -0.60
N SER A 84 -4.21 -22.72 -1.39
CA SER A 84 -5.67 -22.56 -1.50
C SER A 84 -6.35 -23.78 -2.13
N ALA A 85 -5.74 -24.37 -3.16
CA ALA A 85 -6.25 -25.56 -3.84
C ALA A 85 -6.12 -26.81 -2.96
N GLN A 86 -5.06 -26.92 -2.16
CA GLN A 86 -4.87 -27.99 -1.18
C GLN A 86 -5.89 -27.90 -0.03
N GLN A 87 -6.16 -26.69 0.49
CA GLN A 87 -7.23 -26.47 1.48
C GLN A 87 -8.62 -26.81 0.92
N ALA A 88 -8.90 -26.42 -0.33
CA ALA A 88 -10.18 -26.73 -0.98
C ALA A 88 -10.39 -28.23 -1.26
N LYS A 89 -9.32 -29.01 -1.44
CA LYS A 89 -9.39 -30.47 -1.62
C LYS A 89 -9.53 -31.21 -0.27
N ALA A 90 -8.84 -30.75 0.77
CA ALA A 90 -8.92 -31.33 2.12
C ALA A 90 -10.35 -31.18 2.71
N GLY A 91 -10.96 -30.00 2.61
CA GLY A 91 -12.33 -29.77 3.10
C GLY A 91 -13.45 -30.49 2.33
N ARG A 92 -13.13 -31.12 1.19
CA ARG A 92 -14.08 -31.95 0.42
C ARG A 92 -14.04 -33.43 0.81
N GLN A 93 -12.95 -33.91 1.40
CA GLN A 93 -12.81 -35.31 1.82
C GLN A 93 -13.44 -35.59 3.19
N GLU A 94 -13.51 -34.59 4.08
CA GLU A 94 -14.15 -34.74 5.40
C GLU A 94 -15.69 -34.79 5.33
N ARG A 95 -16.32 -34.16 4.32
CA ARG A 95 -17.79 -34.15 4.17
C ARG A 95 -18.38 -35.36 3.44
N LYS A 96 -17.61 -36.44 3.29
CA LYS A 96 -18.04 -37.67 2.59
C LYS A 96 -18.07 -38.90 3.50
N SER A 97 -17.85 -38.72 4.81
CA SER A 97 -17.87 -39.79 5.82
C SER A 97 -19.05 -39.70 6.80
N GLU A 98 -20.07 -38.89 6.51
CA GLU A 98 -21.23 -38.66 7.40
C GLU A 98 -22.58 -39.04 6.75
N GLU A 99 -22.60 -39.67 5.57
CA GLU A 99 -23.83 -40.06 4.85
C GLU A 99 -24.01 -41.59 4.66
N ASP A 100 -23.26 -42.42 5.39
CA ASP A 100 -23.45 -43.88 5.41
C ASP A 100 -23.62 -44.37 6.87
N ASP A 101 -24.81 -44.17 7.45
CA ASP A 101 -25.37 -44.96 8.58
C ASP A 101 -26.87 -45.17 8.37
#